data_AF-A0A8T4Y559-F1
#
_entry.id   AF-A0A8T4Y559-F1
#
_cell.length_a   1.000
_cell.length_b   1.000
_cell.length_c   1.000
_cell.angle_alpha   90.00
_cell.angle_beta   90.00
_cell.angle_gamma   90.00
#
_symmetry.space_group_name_H-M   'P 1'
#
loop_
_entity.id
_entity.type
_entity.pdbx_description
1 polymer ?
#
loop_
_entity_poly.entity_id
_entity_poly.type
_entity_poly.pdbx_seq_one_letter_code
_entity_poly.pdbx_strand_id
1 'polypeptide(L)' 'MVTRSIGLPSFEEVLMEDARFPSTKQELISSQGWKLFDLNRDKRIHVREYLEMLPERTYQNINDVVATLSSILR' A
#
# COMPACT_ATOMS: atom_id res chain seq x y z
N MET A 1 7.72 -3.44 11.63
CA MET A 1 7.32 -2.09 12.10
C MET A 1 5.98 -2.19 12.81
N VAL A 2 5.72 -1.34 13.81
CA VAL A 2 4.36 -1.05 14.32
C VAL A 2 4.02 0.35 13.83
N THR A 3 2.97 0.50 13.01
CA THR A 3 2.55 1.81 12.52
C THR A 3 1.82 2.59 13.62
N ARG A 4 1.81 3.91 13.54
CA ARG A 4 1.01 4.74 14.48
C ARG A 4 -0.45 4.84 14.04
N SER A 5 -0.72 4.41 12.81
CA SER A 5 -1.99 4.50 12.13
C SER A 5 -2.66 3.14 11.92
N ILE A 6 -3.91 3.14 11.46
CA ILE A 6 -4.66 1.96 10.99
C ILE A 6 -5.26 2.21 9.60
N GLY A 7 -5.56 1.16 8.84
CA GLY A 7 -6.19 1.26 7.52
C GLY A 7 -5.27 1.85 6.45
N LEU A 8 -5.84 2.65 5.54
CA LEU A 8 -5.07 3.27 4.45
C LEU A 8 -3.88 4.14 4.92
N PRO A 9 -3.98 4.94 6.01
CA PRO A 9 -2.82 5.65 6.54
C PRO A 9 -1.70 4.73 7.06
N SER A 10 -2.03 3.57 7.65
CA SER A 10 -1.03 2.56 8.02
C SER A 10 -0.36 1.94 6.79
N PHE A 11 -1.15 1.63 5.76
CA PHE A 11 -0.64 1.15 4.47
C PHE A 11 0.30 2.17 3.82
N GLU A 12 -0.06 3.46 3.85
CA GLU A 12 0.76 4.56 3.36
C GLU A 12 2.09 4.65 4.12
N GLU A 13 2.06 4.65 5.47
CA GLU A 13 3.28 4.66 6.30
C GLU A 13 4.24 3.53 5.93
N VAL A 14 3.74 2.31 5.73
CA VAL A 14 4.54 1.13 5.37
C VAL A 14 5.22 1.26 4.01
N LEU A 15 4.54 1.88 3.03
CA LEU A 15 5.12 2.14 1.73
C LEU A 15 6.15 3.28 1.77
N MET A 16 5.92 4.33 2.57
CA MET A 16 6.82 5.47 2.68
C MET A 16 8.23 5.11 3.18
N GLU A 17 8.40 3.98 3.87
CA GLU A 17 9.71 3.55 4.37
C GLU A 17 10.76 3.40 3.27
N ASP A 18 10.42 2.77 2.14
CA ASP A 18 11.39 2.45 1.08
C ASP A 18 10.79 2.21 -0.32
N ALA A 19 9.47 2.42 -0.52
CA ALA A 19 8.89 2.32 -1.85
C ALA A 19 9.50 3.38 -2.76
N ARG A 20 10.00 2.93 -3.91
CA ARG A 20 10.56 3.81 -4.94
C ARG A 20 9.51 4.07 -6.00
N PHE A 21 9.47 5.31 -6.48
CA PHE A 21 8.59 5.73 -7.56
C PHE A 21 9.42 6.43 -8.66
N PRO A 22 9.01 6.36 -9.94
CA PRO A 22 7.82 5.65 -10.43
C PRO A 22 7.96 4.12 -10.31
N SER A 23 6.84 3.43 -10.15
CA SER A 23 6.80 1.97 -10.00
C SER A 23 5.50 1.38 -10.51
N THR A 24 5.58 0.23 -11.17
CA THR A 24 4.41 -0.54 -11.62
C THR A 24 3.73 -1.24 -10.44
N LYS A 25 2.47 -1.64 -10.62
CA LYS A 25 1.76 -2.49 -9.65
C LYS A 25 2.59 -3.74 -9.31
N GLN A 26 3.15 -4.41 -10.32
CA GLN A 26 3.93 -5.64 -10.11
C GLN A 26 5.23 -5.39 -9.34
N GLU A 27 5.93 -4.29 -9.62
CA GLU A 27 7.13 -3.90 -8.87
C GLU A 27 6.81 -3.57 -7.40
N LEU A 28 5.70 -2.87 -7.14
CA LEU A 28 5.21 -2.63 -5.78
C LEU A 28 4.86 -3.94 -5.07
N ILE A 29 4.15 -4.87 -5.73
CA ILE A 29 3.83 -6.19 -5.14
C ILE A 29 5.10 -6.96 -4.81
N SER A 30 6.06 -6.99 -5.74
CA SER A 30 7.32 -7.73 -5.58
C SER A 30 8.20 -7.16 -4.46
N SER A 31 8.26 -5.82 -4.32
CA SER A 31 9.16 -5.17 -3.36
C SER A 31 8.51 -4.90 -2.00
N GLN A 32 7.22 -4.57 -1.98
CA GLN A 32 6.50 -4.09 -0.81
C GLN A 32 5.40 -5.06 -0.33
N GLY A 33 4.95 -5.98 -1.18
CA GLY A 33 3.78 -6.82 -0.89
C GLY A 33 3.93 -7.72 0.34
N TRP A 34 5.15 -8.10 0.70
CA TRP A 34 5.44 -8.93 1.89
C TRP A 34 5.23 -8.18 3.21
N LYS A 35 5.27 -6.84 3.20
CA LYS A 35 5.14 -6.04 4.42
C LYS A 35 3.72 -6.16 4.98
N LEU A 36 3.61 -5.99 6.30
CA LEU A 36 2.34 -5.98 7.02
C LEU A 36 1.97 -4.56 7.42
N PHE A 37 0.67 -4.23 7.33
CA PHE A 37 0.12 -2.99 7.87
C PHE A 37 -1.05 -3.30 8.84
N ASP A 38 -1.32 -2.38 9.76
CA ASP A 38 -2.41 -2.49 10.73
C ASP A 38 -3.72 -2.12 10.03
N LEU A 39 -4.54 -3.12 9.67
CA LEU A 39 -5.88 -2.86 9.09
C LEU A 39 -6.81 -2.25 10.14
N ASN A 40 -6.72 -2.76 11.37
CA ASN A 40 -7.36 -2.22 12.56
C ASN A 40 -6.49 -2.58 13.79
N ARG A 41 -6.95 -2.27 15.01
CA ARG A 41 -6.17 -2.46 16.25
C ARG A 41 -5.73 -3.91 16.49
N ASP A 42 -6.49 -4.88 15.99
CA ASP A 42 -6.30 -6.31 16.30
C ASP A 42 -5.88 -7.13 15.07
N LYS A 43 -5.83 -6.52 13.88
CA LYS A 43 -5.62 -7.22 12.61
C LYS A 43 -4.55 -6.54 11.77
N ARG A 44 -3.52 -7.33 11.43
CA ARG A 44 -2.51 -7.01 10.41
C ARG A 44 -2.74 -7.83 9.16
N ILE A 45 -2.53 -7.23 8.00
CA ILE A 45 -2.59 -7.94 6.71
C ILE A 45 -1.40 -7.53 5.82
N HIS A 46 -1.13 -8.34 4.80
CA HIS A 46 -0.09 -8.03 3.82
C HIS A 46 -0.51 -6.85 2.94
N VAL A 47 0.45 -5.97 2.65
CA VAL A 47 0.31 -4.87 1.68
C VAL A 47 -0.12 -5.40 0.31
N ARG A 48 0.31 -6.61 -0.06
CA ARG A 48 -0.08 -7.30 -1.29
C ARG A 48 -1.59 -7.35 -1.51
N GLU A 49 -2.38 -7.60 -0.45
CA GLU A 49 -3.84 -7.72 -0.53
C GLU A 49 -4.48 -6.46 -1.13
N TYR A 50 -3.93 -5.29 -0.80
CA TYR A 50 -4.42 -4.00 -1.32
C TYR A 50 -3.77 -3.68 -2.67
N LEU A 51 -2.47 -3.93 -2.82
CA LEU A 51 -1.79 -3.70 -4.11
C LEU A 51 -2.40 -4.54 -5.25
N GLU A 52 -2.90 -5.74 -4.97
CA GLU A 52 -3.56 -6.58 -5.98
C GLU A 52 -4.88 -5.98 -6.50
N MET A 53 -5.52 -5.07 -5.75
CA MET A 53 -6.73 -4.36 -6.17
C MET A 53 -6.45 -3.23 -7.17
N LEU A 54 -5.22 -2.72 -7.20
CA LEU A 54 -4.84 -1.63 -8.09
C LEU A 54 -4.97 -2.04 -9.58
N PRO A 55 -5.35 -1.12 -10.48
CA PRO A 55 -5.22 -1.35 -11.92
C PRO A 55 -3.75 -1.53 -12.33
N GLU A 56 -3.51 -2.29 -13.40
CA GLU A 56 -2.16 -2.50 -13.94
C GLU A 56 -1.69 -1.25 -14.67
N ARG A 57 -0.86 -0.44 -13.99
CA ARG A 57 -0.22 0.77 -14.52
C ARG A 57 1.00 1.16 -13.69
N THR A 58 1.72 2.18 -14.15
CA THR A 58 2.77 2.84 -13.38
C THR A 58 2.18 3.91 -12.47
N TYR A 59 2.56 3.86 -11.20
CA TYR A 59 2.24 4.84 -10.17
C TYR A 59 3.40 5.82 -10.02
N GLN A 60 3.09 7.12 -10.00
CA GLN A 60 4.11 8.17 -10.02
C GLN A 60 4.63 8.54 -8.63
N ASN A 61 3.83 8.29 -7.60
CA ASN A 61 4.14 8.56 -6.20
C ASN A 61 3.14 7.83 -5.30
N ILE A 62 3.35 7.92 -3.99
CA ILE A 62 2.48 7.27 -3.02
C ILE A 62 1.05 7.82 -3.00
N ASN A 63 0.86 9.13 -3.21
CA ASN A 63 -0.47 9.73 -3.26
C ASN A 63 -1.31 9.15 -4.41
N ASP A 64 -0.69 8.88 -5.55
CA ASP A 64 -1.33 8.22 -6.70
C ASP A 64 -1.83 6.81 -6.33
N VAL A 65 -1.04 6.05 -5.56
CA VAL A 65 -1.42 4.73 -5.05
C VAL A 65 -2.61 4.83 -4.09
N VAL A 66 -2.49 5.68 -3.05
CA VAL A 66 -3.50 5.82 -1.99
C VAL A 66 -4.80 6.40 -2.54
N ALA A 67 -4.75 7.40 -3.41
CA ALA A 67 -5.93 7.97 -4.06
C ALA A 67 -6.64 6.92 -4.93
N THR A 68 -5.88 6.09 -5.67
CA THR A 68 -6.47 5.01 -6.47
C THR A 68 -7.15 3.97 -5.58
N LEU A 69 -6.50 3.50 -4.50
CA LEU A 69 -7.11 2.56 -3.56
C LEU A 69 -8.36 3.12 -2.90
N SER A 70 -8.32 4.37 -2.44
CA SER A 70 -9.46 5.06 -1.85
C SER A 70 -10.64 5.15 -2.81
N SER A 71 -10.38 5.32 -4.12
CA SER A 71 -11.44 5.32 -5.13
C SER A 71 -12.09 3.95 -5.35
N ILE A 72 -11.36 2.85 -5.11
CA ILE A 72 -11.85 1.47 -5.27
C ILE A 72 -12.60 0.99 -4.02
N LEU A 73 -12.14 1.37 -2.83
CA LEU A 73 -12.68 0.94 -1.53
C LEU A 73 -13.94 1.71 -1.08
N ARG A 74 -14.59 2.44 -1.99
CA ARG A 74 -15.80 3.23 -1.71
C ARG A 74 -16.95 2.38 -1.15
#